data_AF-A0A0H1R3V3-F1
#
_entry.id   AF-A0A0H1R3V3-F1
#
_cell.length_a   1.000
_cell.length_b   1.000
_cell.length_c   1.000
_cell.angle_alpha   90.00
_cell.angle_beta   90.00
_cell.angle_gamma   90.00
#
_symmetry.space_group_name_H-M   'P 1'
#
loop_
_entity.id
_entity.type
_entity.pdbx_description
1 polymer ?
#
loop_
_entity_poly.entity_id
_entity_poly.type
_entity_poly.pdbx_seq_one_letter_code
_entity_poly.pdbx_strand_id
1 'polypeptide(L)'
;MTIGSLRDPLWYLAIIFGWLAIISLGGAGYAGRRFQALLKAPLTEEVEHLTHVWERRATHWMRIGLSMSALSILYLVSSLIAR
;
A
#
# COMPACT_ATOMS: atom_id res chain seq x y z
N MET A 1 5.74 -9.36 33.58
CA MET A 1 5.77 -9.20 32.12
C MET A 1 5.15 -7.85 31.77
N THR A 2 5.72 -6.76 32.27
CA THR A 2 6.70 -5.87 31.59
C THR A 2 6.13 -5.25 30.32
N ILE A 3 5.43 -4.12 30.48
CA ILE A 3 4.97 -3.23 29.40
C ILE A 3 6.14 -2.84 28.46
N GLY A 4 7.38 -2.81 28.96
CA GLY A 4 8.59 -2.67 28.14
C GLY A 4 8.86 -3.79 27.12
N SER A 5 8.27 -4.99 27.27
CA SER A 5 8.43 -6.13 26.34
C SER A 5 7.50 -6.07 25.12
N LEU A 6 6.38 -5.34 25.20
CA LEU A 6 5.41 -5.23 24.10
C LEU A 6 5.75 -4.09 23.14
N ARG A 7 6.52 -3.10 23.59
CA ARG A 7 6.93 -1.95 22.79
C ARG A 7 7.78 -2.35 21.58
N ASP A 8 8.80 -3.17 21.79
CA ASP A 8 9.72 -3.58 20.71
C ASP A 8 9.01 -4.34 19.58
N PRO A 9 8.16 -5.36 19.83
CA PRO A 9 7.43 -6.01 18.74
C PRO A 9 6.42 -5.07 18.06
N LEU A 10 5.75 -4.17 18.79
CA LEU A 10 4.87 -3.17 18.18
C LEU A 10 5.64 -2.21 17.25
N TRP A 11 6.83 -1.80 17.67
CA TRP A 11 7.71 -0.95 16.85
C TRP A 11 8.19 -1.67 15.59
N TYR A 12 8.62 -2.93 15.69
CA TYR A 12 9.01 -3.73 14.53
C TYR A 12 7.84 -3.94 13.57
N LEU A 13 6.64 -4.22 14.08
CA LEU A 13 5.43 -4.33 13.25
C LEU A 13 5.13 -3.01 12.53
N ALA A 14 5.23 -1.87 13.24
CA ALA A 14 5.04 -0.55 12.63
C ALA A 14 5.99 -0.33 11.44
N ILE A 15 7.26 -0.69 11.59
CA ILE A 15 8.26 -0.59 10.52
C ILE A 15 7.94 -1.53 9.35
N ILE A 16 7.62 -2.80 9.62
CA ILE A 16 7.30 -3.79 8.59
C ILE A 16 6.10 -3.33 7.77
N PHE A 17 5.02 -2.92 8.44
CA PHE A 17 3.82 -2.42 7.77
C PHE A 17 4.08 -1.10 7.03
N GLY A 18 4.94 -0.23 7.55
CA GLY A 18 5.36 1.00 6.88
C GLY A 18 6.08 0.70 5.55
N TRP A 19 7.02 -0.24 5.54
CA TRP A 19 7.68 -0.68 4.31
C TRP A 19 6.71 -1.35 3.33
N LEU A 20 5.83 -2.24 3.82
CA LEU A 20 4.81 -2.86 2.98
C LEU A 20 3.91 -1.81 2.31
N ALA A 21 3.57 -0.75 3.04
CA ALA A 21 2.78 0.35 2.52
C ALA A 21 3.50 1.09 1.40
N ILE A 22 4.78 1.43 1.58
CA ILE A 22 5.60 2.10 0.57
C ILE A 22 5.68 1.26 -0.71
N ILE A 23 5.99 -0.04 -0.59
CA ILE A 23 6.08 -0.96 -1.73
C ILE A 23 4.73 -1.05 -2.45
N SER A 24 3.64 -1.19 -1.69
CA SER A 24 2.29 -1.32 -2.26
C SER A 24 1.83 -0.05 -2.97
N LEU A 25 2.08 1.12 -2.38
CA LEU A 25 1.77 2.42 -2.99
C LEU A 25 2.66 2.67 -4.22
N GLY A 26 3.92 2.24 -4.20
CA GLY A 26 4.80 2.26 -5.37
C GLY A 26 4.24 1.41 -6.52
N GLY A 27 3.76 0.20 -6.21
CA GLY A 27 3.07 -0.67 -7.17
C GLY A 27 1.79 -0.04 -7.73
N ALA A 28 1.00 0.62 -6.89
CA ALA A 28 -0.18 1.38 -7.29
C ALA A 28 0.18 2.52 -8.25
N GLY A 29 1.23 3.28 -7.93
CA GLY A 29 1.73 4.36 -8.76
C GLY A 29 2.23 3.86 -10.12
N TYR A 30 2.98 2.76 -10.16
CA TYR A 30 3.42 2.14 -11.41
C TYR A 30 2.23 1.67 -12.27
N ALA A 31 1.26 0.98 -11.66
CA ALA A 31 0.04 0.55 -12.34
C ALA A 31 -0.79 1.75 -12.85
N GLY A 32 -0.90 2.82 -12.07
CA GLY A 32 -1.58 4.05 -12.47
C GLY A 32 -0.90 4.75 -13.66
N ARG A 33 0.44 4.79 -13.69
CA ARG A 33 1.17 5.31 -14.87
C ARG A 33 0.93 4.46 -16.11
N ARG A 34 0.88 3.13 -15.97
CA ARG A 34 0.55 2.21 -17.08
C ARG A 34 -0.88 2.41 -17.59
N PHE A 35 -1.84 2.58 -16.69
CA PHE A 35 -3.21 2.93 -17.04
C PHE A 35 -3.29 4.25 -17.82
N GLN A 36 -2.61 5.30 -17.35
CA GLN A 36 -2.57 6.58 -18.07
C GLN A 36 -1.89 6.49 -19.43
N ALA A 37 -0.89 5.61 -19.59
CA ALA A 37 -0.26 5.36 -20.89
C ALA A 37 -1.23 4.67 -21.85
N LEU A 38 -2.04 3.71 -21.37
CA LEU A 38 -3.04 3.01 -22.17
C LEU A 38 -4.20 3.92 -22.58
N LEU A 39 -4.61 4.86 -21.74
CA LEU A 39 -5.61 5.88 -22.10
C LEU A 39 -5.18 6.80 -23.26
N LYS A 40 -3.88 6.90 -23.55
CA LYS A 40 -3.35 7.67 -24.68
C LYS A 40 -3.17 6.82 -25.94
N ALA A 41 -3.32 5.50 -25.85
CA ALA A 41 -3.22 4.59 -26.98
C ALA A 41 -4.51 4.62 -27.82
N PRO A 42 -4.46 4.27 -29.11
CA PRO A 42 -5.66 4.12 -29.93
C PRO A 42 -6.63 3.12 -29.28
N LEU A 43 -7.92 3.48 -29.22
CA LEU A 43 -8.96 2.61 -28.66
C LEU A 43 -9.13 1.36 -29.55
N THR A 44 -8.60 0.24 -29.07
CA THR A 44 -8.89 -1.11 -29.56
C THR A 44 -9.49 -1.93 -28.41
N GLU A 45 -10.27 -2.97 -28.72
CA GLU A 45 -10.86 -3.86 -27.70
C GLU A 45 -9.79 -4.44 -26.74
N GLU A 46 -8.59 -4.70 -27.26
CA GLU A 46 -7.46 -5.19 -26.46
C GLU A 46 -6.95 -4.13 -25.46
N VAL A 47 -6.86 -2.86 -25.89
CA VAL A 47 -6.47 -1.73 -25.03
C VAL A 47 -7.54 -1.47 -23.98
N GLU A 48 -8.83 -1.57 -24.31
CA GLU A 48 -9.94 -1.40 -23.36
C GLU A 48 -9.88 -2.47 -22.24
N HIS A 49 -9.68 -3.73 -22.61
CA HIS A 49 -9.54 -4.81 -21.63
C HIS A 49 -8.32 -4.59 -20.71
N LEU A 50 -7.17 -4.26 -21.28
CA LEU A 50 -5.95 -3.99 -20.52
C LEU A 50 -6.13 -2.79 -19.58
N THR A 51 -6.84 -1.75 -20.02
CA THR A 51 -7.12 -0.55 -19.24
C THR A 51 -7.88 -0.91 -17.95
N HIS A 52 -8.93 -1.73 -18.04
CA HIS A 52 -9.66 -2.21 -16.86
C HIS A 52 -8.81 -3.08 -15.93
N VAL A 53 -7.93 -3.92 -16.47
CA VAL A 53 -7.01 -4.74 -15.65
C VAL A 53 -6.06 -3.84 -14.85
N TRP A 54 -5.47 -2.83 -15.50
CA TRP A 54 -4.53 -1.92 -14.85
C TRP A 54 -5.21 -0.98 -13.85
N GLU A 55 -6.43 -0.52 -14.14
CA GLU A 55 -7.25 0.26 -13.21
C GLU A 55 -7.54 -0.54 -11.92
N ARG A 56 -8.01 -1.79 -12.08
CA ARG A 56 -8.32 -2.66 -10.94
C ARG A 56 -7.07 -2.99 -10.13
N ARG A 57 -5.93 -3.20 -10.81
CA ARG A 57 -4.64 -3.45 -10.17
C ARG A 57 -4.15 -2.21 -9.41
N ALA A 58 -4.21 -1.03 -10.01
CA ALA A 58 -3.85 0.23 -9.36
C ALA A 58 -4.69 0.46 -8.11
N THR A 59 -6.02 0.29 -8.22
CA THR A 59 -6.95 0.45 -7.09
C THR A 59 -6.68 -0.57 -5.98
N HIS A 60 -6.39 -1.83 -6.33
CA HIS A 60 -6.09 -2.88 -5.36
C HIS A 60 -4.80 -2.60 -4.59
N TRP A 61 -3.71 -2.27 -5.29
CA TRP A 61 -2.44 -1.91 -4.65
C TRP A 61 -2.55 -0.63 -3.82
N MET A 62 -3.34 0.34 -4.28
CA MET A 62 -3.63 1.57 -3.53
C MET A 62 -4.33 1.25 -2.20
N ARG A 63 -5.37 0.42 -2.25
CA ARG A 63 -6.11 -0.02 -1.05
C ARG A 63 -5.22 -0.77 -0.07
N ILE A 64 -4.41 -1.72 -0.54
CA ILE A 64 -3.46 -2.44 0.31
C ILE A 64 -2.47 -1.46 0.94
N GLY A 65 -1.89 -0.58 0.14
CA GLY A 65 -0.94 0.43 0.61
C GLY A 65 -1.53 1.31 1.71
N LEU A 66 -2.74 1.82 1.52
CA LEU A 66 -3.45 2.62 2.52
C LEU A 66 -3.74 1.83 3.81
N SER A 67 -4.21 0.58 3.70
CA SER A 67 -4.47 -0.27 4.86
C SER A 67 -3.17 -0.55 5.64
N MET A 68 -2.07 -0.83 4.95
CA MET A 68 -0.78 -1.07 5.57
C MET A 68 -0.22 0.20 6.22
N SER A 69 -0.40 1.38 5.60
CA SER A 69 -0.08 2.67 6.22
C SER A 69 -0.88 2.89 7.50
N ALA A 70 -2.19 2.63 7.48
CA ALA A 70 -3.05 2.77 8.65
C ALA A 70 -2.61 1.83 9.78
N LEU A 71 -2.33 0.56 9.48
CA LEU A 71 -1.80 -0.41 10.45
C LEU A 71 -0.46 0.06 11.03
N SER A 72 0.46 0.52 10.18
CA SER A 72 1.76 1.05 10.61
C SER A 72 1.60 2.19 11.63
N ILE A 73 0.71 3.15 11.34
CA ILE A 73 0.41 4.27 12.24
C ILE A 73 -0.21 3.77 13.55
N LEU A 74 -1.14 2.82 13.51
CA LEU A 74 -1.76 2.25 14.71
C LEU A 74 -0.74 1.57 15.61
N TYR A 75 0.17 0.78 15.04
CA TYR A 75 1.24 0.12 15.79
C TYR A 75 2.26 1.12 16.34
N LEU A 76 2.58 2.16 15.57
CA LEU A 76 3.46 3.24 16.00
C LEU A 76 2.88 3.97 17.22
N VAL A 77 1.61 4.40 17.14
CA VAL A 77 0.92 5.07 18.24
C VAL A 77 0.80 4.16 19.47
N SER A 78 0.46 2.89 19.26
CA SER A 78 0.40 1.91 20.34
C SER A 78 1.76 1.72 21.03
N SER A 79 2.86 1.72 20.26
CA SER A 79 4.22 1.62 20.81
C SER A 79 4.64 2.86 21.63
N LEU A 80 4.09 4.03 21.29
CA LEU A 80 4.33 5.28 22.02
C LEU A 80 3.54 5.33 23.33
N ILE A 81 2.31 4.82 23.34
CA ILE A 81 1.47 4.74 24.55
C ILE A 81 2.00 3.67 25.51
N ALA A 82 2.52 2.56 24.99
CA ALA A 82 3.13 1.49 25.78
C ALA A 82 4.54 1.83 26.31
N ARG A 83 4.96 3.10 26.22
CA ARG A 83 6.25 3.60 26.68
C ARG A 83 6.15 4.16 28.09
#